data_AF-A0A8S3SGI5-F1
#
_entry.id   AF-A0A8S3SGI5-F1
#
_cell.length_a   1.000
_cell.length_b   1.000
_cell.length_c   1.000
_cell.angle_alpha   90.00
_cell.angle_beta   90.00
_cell.angle_gamma   90.00
#
_symmetry.space_group_name_H-M   'P 1'
#
loop_
_entity.id
_entity.type
_entity.pdbx_description
1 polymer ?
#
loop_
_entity_poly.entity_id
_entity_poly.type
_entity_poly.pdbx_seq_one_letter_code
_entity_poly.pdbx_strand_id
1 'polypeptide(L)'
;MPFFSNCAIDFYKVPDAFNELEQEFLKFSVEYKYILLNGDFNSRTSRDVEYIETVHSQHDIVDTDNVDILNNLELYDMSKVRCSMDTSKNSYGNMLLEMCKNNNIIILNGRVNGDKEGKFTCRQASVVDYFICTYDFLCFVVNMYVQDFSKLFSDVHSPLILSLNFKDGIEEDVHIAENSVENAREVKRVQKWDVEKKMNS
;
A
#
# COMPACT_ATOMS: atom_id res chain seq x y z
N MET A 1 -6.44 5.54 13.22
CA MET A 1 -7.60 5.16 12.39
C MET A 1 -7.16 5.26 10.93
N PRO A 2 -7.43 4.26 10.07
CA PRO A 2 -7.06 4.34 8.66
C PRO A 2 -7.92 5.39 7.96
N PHE A 3 -7.29 6.20 7.14
CA PHE A 3 -7.96 7.11 6.23
C PHE A 3 -7.89 6.51 4.82
N PHE A 4 -9.03 6.46 4.13
CA PHE A 4 -9.13 5.99 2.76
C PHE A 4 -9.43 7.21 1.86
N SER A 5 -8.39 7.76 1.23
CA SER A 5 -8.56 8.71 0.11
C SER A 5 -8.73 7.92 -1.18
N ASN A 6 -9.77 8.25 -1.95
CA ASN A 6 -9.90 7.80 -3.33
C ASN A 6 -9.26 8.84 -4.25
N CYS A 7 -7.96 8.69 -4.54
CA CYS A 7 -7.39 9.33 -5.71
C CYS A 7 -7.43 8.34 -6.89
N ALA A 8 -8.34 8.59 -7.83
CA ALA A 8 -8.34 7.88 -9.10
C ALA A 8 -7.46 8.66 -10.09
N ILE A 9 -6.25 8.17 -10.33
CA ILE A 9 -5.31 8.69 -11.33
C ILE A 9 -5.40 7.82 -12.58
N ASP A 10 -5.71 8.43 -13.72
CA ASP A 10 -5.61 7.78 -15.02
C ASP A 10 -4.19 7.99 -15.56
N PHE A 11 -3.31 7.00 -15.33
CA PHE A 11 -1.90 7.04 -15.73
C PHE A 11 -1.69 7.27 -17.24
N TYR A 12 -2.71 7.07 -18.09
CA TYR A 12 -2.63 7.35 -19.52
C TYR A 12 -2.91 8.81 -19.88
N LYS A 13 -3.57 9.57 -19.00
CA LYS A 13 -4.02 10.94 -19.28
C LYS A 13 -3.28 12.01 -18.50
N VAL A 14 -2.56 11.63 -17.44
CA VAL A 14 -1.86 12.55 -16.56
C VAL A 14 -0.35 12.48 -16.86
N PRO A 15 0.24 13.53 -17.47
CA PRO A 15 1.69 13.68 -17.52
C PRO A 15 2.24 13.65 -16.08
N ASP A 16 3.31 12.90 -15.85
CA ASP A 16 3.94 12.80 -14.53
C ASP A 16 3.01 12.31 -13.40
N ALA A 17 2.06 11.43 -13.72
CA ALA A 17 1.11 10.82 -12.79
C ALA A 17 1.72 10.33 -11.45
N PHE A 18 2.92 9.76 -11.48
CA PHE A 18 3.62 9.32 -10.26
C PHE A 18 4.09 10.48 -9.39
N ASN A 19 4.50 11.60 -9.98
CA ASN A 19 4.86 12.79 -9.20
C ASN A 19 3.62 13.36 -8.52
N GLU A 20 2.48 13.43 -9.20
CA GLU A 20 1.22 13.87 -8.59
C GLU A 20 0.79 12.95 -7.44
N LEU A 21 0.86 11.64 -7.67
CA LEU A 21 0.58 10.62 -6.65
C LEU A 21 1.50 10.76 -5.43
N GLU A 22 2.79 10.95 -5.65
CA GLU A 22 3.78 11.10 -4.58
C GLU A 22 3.53 12.38 -3.77
N GLN A 23 3.24 13.51 -4.43
CA GLN A 23 2.90 14.74 -3.73
C GLN A 23 1.62 14.60 -2.89
N GLU A 24 0.62 13.89 -3.40
CA GLU A 24 -0.59 13.61 -2.64
C GLU A 24 -0.31 12.67 -1.46
N PHE A 25 0.47 11.62 -1.67
CA PHE A 25 0.91 10.74 -0.60
C PHE A 25 1.63 11.52 0.51
N LEU A 26 2.60 12.37 0.15
CA LEU A 26 3.35 13.22 1.09
C LEU A 26 2.43 14.16 1.88
N LYS A 27 1.42 14.73 1.22
CA LYS A 27 0.43 15.56 1.91
C LYS A 27 -0.35 14.77 2.96
N PHE A 28 -0.77 13.54 2.64
CA PHE A 28 -1.49 12.70 3.59
C PHE A 28 -0.58 12.11 4.69
N SER A 29 0.68 11.82 4.38
CA SER A 29 1.62 11.24 5.36
C SER A 29 1.95 12.19 6.51
N VAL A 30 1.76 13.50 6.32
CA VAL A 30 1.85 14.51 7.40
C VAL A 30 0.78 14.30 8.49
N GLU A 31 -0.43 13.92 8.10
CA GLU A 31 -1.58 13.82 9.02
C GLU A 31 -1.91 12.37 9.40
N TYR A 32 -1.63 11.42 8.51
CA TYR A 32 -2.05 10.03 8.65
C TYR A 32 -0.87 9.09 8.68
N LYS A 33 -0.75 8.38 9.81
CA LYS A 33 0.22 7.31 10.01
C LYS A 33 -0.09 6.04 9.19
N TYR A 34 -1.38 5.73 9.05
CA TYR A 34 -1.87 4.49 8.43
C TYR A 34 -2.46 4.81 7.06
N ILE A 35 -1.69 4.56 6.00
CA ILE A 35 -2.08 4.83 4.62
C ILE A 35 -2.03 3.55 3.81
N LEU A 36 -3.08 3.31 3.02
CA LEU A 36 -3.18 2.25 2.03
C LEU A 36 -3.53 2.89 0.67
N LEU A 37 -2.67 2.66 -0.32
CA LEU A 37 -2.92 2.94 -1.72
C LEU A 37 -3.36 1.64 -2.39
N ASN A 38 -4.38 1.70 -3.23
CA ASN A 38 -4.83 0.54 -3.97
C ASN A 38 -5.41 0.90 -5.34
N GLY A 39 -5.25 0.00 -6.30
CA GLY A 39 -5.81 0.15 -7.64
C GLY A 39 -4.83 -0.25 -8.72
N ASP A 40 -5.18 0.09 -9.96
CA ASP A 40 -4.35 -0.12 -11.15
C ASP A 40 -3.32 1.00 -11.28
N PHE A 41 -2.04 0.65 -11.13
CA PHE A 41 -0.92 1.57 -11.31
C PHE A 41 -0.32 1.48 -12.71
N ASN A 42 -0.78 0.52 -13.53
CA ASN A 42 -0.22 0.19 -14.82
C ASN A 42 1.31 -0.06 -14.79
N SER A 43 1.81 -0.39 -13.61
CA SER A 43 3.22 -0.59 -13.29
C SER A 43 3.52 -2.06 -13.26
N ARG A 44 4.50 -2.52 -14.02
CA ARG A 44 5.00 -3.89 -13.95
C ARG A 44 6.32 -3.84 -13.22
N THR A 45 6.37 -4.33 -11.98
CA THR A 45 7.54 -4.21 -11.09
C THR A 45 8.43 -5.46 -11.08
N SER A 46 8.13 -6.48 -11.89
CA SER A 46 8.78 -7.79 -11.84
C SER A 46 8.81 -8.36 -10.41
N ARG A 47 9.97 -8.81 -9.93
CA ARG A 47 10.24 -9.25 -8.54
C ARG A 47 11.13 -8.28 -7.78
N ASP A 48 11.35 -7.08 -8.32
CA ASP A 48 12.21 -6.08 -7.71
C ASP A 48 11.62 -5.61 -6.37
N VAL A 49 12.50 -5.35 -5.42
CA VAL A 49 12.15 -4.87 -4.08
C VAL A 49 12.08 -3.35 -4.02
N GLU A 50 11.19 -2.88 -3.16
CA GLU A 50 10.79 -1.49 -2.94
C GLU A 50 11.47 -0.83 -1.73
N TYR A 51 12.48 -1.48 -1.16
CA TYR A 51 13.35 -0.94 -0.12
C TYR A 51 14.81 -0.98 -0.58
N ILE A 52 15.68 -0.25 0.11
CA ILE A 52 17.11 -0.26 -0.16
C ILE A 52 17.73 -1.43 0.61
N GLU A 53 18.26 -2.43 -0.09
CA GLU A 53 19.08 -3.45 0.54
C GLU A 53 20.39 -2.80 1.00
N THR A 54 20.56 -2.66 2.32
CA THR A 54 21.82 -2.25 2.92
C THR A 54 22.85 -3.34 2.64
N VAL A 55 23.69 -3.14 1.63
CA VAL A 55 24.85 -3.98 1.38
C VAL A 55 25.75 -3.86 2.61
N HIS A 56 25.95 -4.94 3.35
CA HIS A 56 26.88 -4.98 4.47
C HIS A 56 28.34 -4.81 3.97
N SER A 57 28.74 -3.60 3.59
CA SER A 57 30.15 -3.21 3.66
C SER A 57 30.49 -3.11 5.15
N GLN A 58 31.57 -3.76 5.58
CA GLN A 58 31.99 -3.83 6.98
C GLN A 58 32.40 -2.48 7.61
N HIS A 59 32.06 -1.35 6.98
CA HIS A 59 32.51 -0.03 7.43
C HIS A 59 31.51 1.13 7.33
N ASP A 60 30.28 0.92 6.88
CA ASP A 60 29.33 2.03 6.73
C ASP A 60 28.20 1.98 7.76
N ILE A 61 27.84 3.17 8.24
CA ILE A 61 26.75 3.42 9.19
C ILE A 61 25.49 2.75 8.66
N VAL A 62 24.98 1.77 9.41
CA VAL A 62 23.75 1.07 9.09
C VAL A 62 22.61 2.10 9.08
N ASP A 63 21.95 2.25 7.94
CA ASP A 63 20.71 2.99 7.85
C ASP A 63 19.65 2.22 8.66
N THR A 64 19.44 2.65 9.91
CA THR A 64 18.67 1.94 10.93
C THR A 64 17.22 1.72 10.48
N ASP A 65 16.69 2.66 9.69
CA ASP A 65 15.30 2.65 9.25
C ASP A 65 15.01 1.44 8.33
N ASN A 66 15.97 1.04 7.50
CA ASN A 66 15.83 -0.11 6.59
C ASN A 66 15.93 -1.47 7.29
N VAL A 67 16.71 -1.56 8.37
CA VAL A 67 16.79 -2.80 9.19
C VAL A 67 15.49 -3.02 9.95
N ASP A 68 14.89 -1.94 10.46
CA ASP A 68 13.61 -2.00 11.17
C ASP A 68 12.47 -2.45 10.23
N ILE A 69 12.48 -2.00 8.97
CA ILE A 69 11.53 -2.43 7.93
C ILE A 69 11.51 -3.96 7.74
N LEU A 70 12.68 -4.56 7.54
CA LEU A 70 12.79 -5.99 7.28
C LEU A 70 12.38 -6.82 8.50
N ASN A 71 12.72 -6.35 9.71
CA ASN A 71 12.32 -6.97 10.97
C ASN A 71 10.81 -6.87 11.18
N ASN A 72 10.19 -5.76 10.79
CA ASN A 72 8.75 -5.56 10.88
C ASN A 72 7.97 -6.54 9.99
N LEU A 73 8.48 -6.93 8.82
CA LEU A 73 7.78 -7.88 7.94
C LEU A 73 7.67 -9.28 8.56
N GLU A 74 8.74 -9.76 9.20
CA GLU A 74 8.72 -11.06 9.89
C GLU A 74 7.74 -11.06 11.07
N LEU A 75 7.62 -9.93 11.79
CA LEU A 75 6.66 -9.78 12.88
C LEU A 75 5.21 -10.01 12.42
N TYR A 76 4.90 -9.68 11.17
CA TYR A 76 3.56 -9.81 10.59
C TYR A 76 3.39 -11.01 9.64
N ASP A 77 4.29 -12.01 9.72
CA ASP A 77 4.27 -13.22 8.88
C ASP A 77 4.26 -12.91 7.36
N MET A 78 4.98 -11.84 6.97
CA MET A 78 5.13 -11.45 5.58
C MET A 78 6.52 -11.79 5.04
N SER A 79 6.57 -12.22 3.78
CA SER A 79 7.86 -12.51 3.13
C SER A 79 8.69 -11.24 2.93
N LYS A 80 9.97 -11.30 3.32
CA LYS A 80 10.98 -10.26 3.03
C LYS A 80 11.23 -10.13 1.53
N VAL A 81 11.16 -11.22 0.78
CA VAL A 81 11.29 -11.21 -0.69
C VAL A 81 9.90 -11.22 -1.33
N ARG A 82 9.68 -10.32 -2.28
CA ARG A 82 8.42 -10.27 -3.03
C ARG A 82 8.42 -11.29 -4.15
N CYS A 83 7.34 -12.07 -4.25
CA CYS A 83 7.10 -12.90 -5.42
C CYS A 83 6.21 -12.18 -6.44
N SER A 84 6.33 -12.59 -7.69
CA SER A 84 5.47 -12.15 -8.79
C SER A 84 5.52 -13.18 -9.91
N MET A 85 4.34 -13.54 -10.42
CA MET A 85 4.17 -14.30 -11.66
C MET A 85 4.50 -13.44 -12.87
N ASP A 86 4.32 -12.13 -12.78
CA ASP A 86 4.81 -11.19 -13.79
C ASP A 86 6.27 -10.86 -13.52
N THR A 87 7.16 -11.39 -14.38
CA THR A 87 8.60 -11.16 -14.32
C THR A 87 9.06 -10.02 -15.22
N SER A 88 8.14 -9.38 -15.95
CA SER A 88 8.48 -8.23 -16.80
C SER A 88 8.51 -6.95 -15.98
N LYS A 89 9.26 -5.97 -16.48
CA LYS A 89 9.33 -4.63 -15.90
C LYS A 89 9.10 -3.55 -16.95
N ASN A 90 8.36 -2.50 -16.62
CA ASN A 90 8.17 -1.31 -17.48
C ASN A 90 8.68 -0.03 -16.78
N SER A 91 8.64 1.10 -17.49
CA SER A 91 9.09 2.40 -16.97
C SER A 91 8.28 2.82 -15.73
N TYR A 92 6.96 2.66 -15.76
CA TYR A 92 6.09 2.92 -14.62
C TYR A 92 6.42 2.06 -13.41
N GLY A 93 6.81 0.79 -13.64
CA GLY A 93 7.31 -0.08 -12.59
C GLY A 93 8.55 0.47 -11.89
N ASN A 94 9.50 1.05 -12.62
CA ASN A 94 10.65 1.71 -11.99
C ASN A 94 10.22 2.95 -11.18
N MET A 95 9.33 3.78 -11.72
CA MET A 95 8.82 4.98 -11.03
C MET A 95 8.06 4.62 -9.75
N LEU A 96 7.22 3.58 -9.79
CA LEU A 96 6.51 3.09 -8.61
C LEU A 96 7.47 2.58 -7.54
N LEU A 97 8.48 1.78 -7.93
CA LEU A 97 9.49 1.29 -7.00
C LEU A 97 10.31 2.41 -6.37
N GLU A 98 10.65 3.45 -7.14
CA GLU A 98 11.36 4.64 -6.66
C GLU A 98 10.50 5.43 -5.66
N MET A 99 9.23 5.69 -6.01
CA MET A 99 8.27 6.30 -5.08
C MET A 99 8.16 5.49 -3.79
N CYS A 100 8.06 4.15 -3.87
CA CYS A 100 7.98 3.32 -2.67
C CYS A 100 9.24 3.44 -1.79
N LYS A 101 10.42 3.44 -2.39
CA LYS A 101 11.71 3.62 -1.69
C LYS A 101 11.81 4.98 -1.03
N ASN A 102 11.45 6.05 -1.74
CA ASN A 102 11.54 7.42 -1.24
C ASN A 102 10.61 7.70 -0.06
N ASN A 103 9.50 6.95 0.02
CA ASN A 103 8.41 7.21 0.96
C ASN A 103 8.24 6.13 2.03
N ASN A 104 9.13 5.13 2.10
CA ASN A 104 9.05 4.05 3.07
C ASN A 104 7.66 3.36 3.08
N ILE A 105 7.18 3.01 1.89
CA ILE A 105 5.93 2.25 1.72
C ILE A 105 6.21 0.95 0.97
N ILE A 106 5.38 -0.06 1.23
CA ILE A 106 5.61 -1.43 0.81
C ILE A 106 4.46 -2.00 -0.03
N ILE A 107 4.80 -2.80 -1.04
CA ILE A 107 3.84 -3.52 -1.89
C ILE A 107 3.47 -4.84 -1.20
N LEU A 108 2.17 -5.07 -0.97
CA LEU A 108 1.67 -6.28 -0.30
C LEU A 108 1.58 -7.50 -1.23
N ASN A 109 1.32 -7.29 -2.52
CA ASN A 109 1.23 -8.35 -3.52
C ASN A 109 2.50 -9.20 -3.50
N GLY A 110 2.36 -10.53 -3.49
CA GLY A 110 3.52 -11.41 -3.46
C GLY A 110 4.20 -11.57 -2.10
N ARG A 111 3.66 -10.98 -1.01
CA ARG A 111 4.25 -11.06 0.36
C ARG A 111 3.30 -11.67 1.39
N VAL A 112 2.03 -11.28 1.32
CA VAL A 112 1.01 -11.59 2.32
C VAL A 112 0.46 -13.01 2.14
N ASN A 113 0.05 -13.64 3.23
CA ASN A 113 -0.69 -14.91 3.19
C ASN A 113 -1.90 -14.82 2.24
N GLY A 114 -2.04 -15.83 1.38
CA GLY A 114 -3.04 -15.89 0.31
C GLY A 114 -2.56 -15.43 -1.08
N ASP A 115 -1.45 -14.69 -1.18
CA ASP A 115 -0.85 -14.25 -2.45
C ASP A 115 0.69 -14.36 -2.44
N LYS A 116 1.25 -15.38 -1.78
CA LYS A 116 2.71 -15.60 -1.71
C LYS A 116 3.38 -15.87 -3.07
N GLU A 117 2.60 -16.14 -4.12
CA GLU A 117 3.11 -16.34 -5.48
C GLU A 117 3.12 -15.04 -6.31
N GLY A 118 2.40 -14.01 -5.86
CA GLY A 118 2.19 -12.75 -6.59
C GLY A 118 1.43 -12.98 -7.90
N LYS A 119 0.17 -13.41 -7.78
CA LYS A 119 -0.66 -13.81 -8.92
C LYS A 119 -0.92 -12.65 -9.88
N PHE A 120 -1.10 -12.97 -11.16
CA PHE A 120 -1.51 -11.99 -12.17
C PHE A 120 -2.82 -11.30 -11.80
N THR A 121 -2.83 -9.97 -11.94
CA THR A 121 -4.00 -9.13 -11.65
C THR A 121 -4.70 -8.66 -12.91
N CYS A 122 -4.03 -8.71 -14.07
CA CYS A 122 -4.59 -8.30 -15.35
C CYS A 122 -4.28 -9.33 -16.44
N ARG A 123 -5.32 -9.75 -17.17
CA ARG A 123 -5.30 -10.67 -18.34
C ARG A 123 -4.51 -11.97 -18.16
N GLN A 124 -4.31 -12.44 -16.93
CA GLN A 124 -3.38 -13.55 -16.62
C GLN A 124 -1.98 -13.34 -17.22
N ALA A 125 -1.54 -12.08 -17.33
CA ALA A 125 -0.31 -11.72 -18.03
C ALA A 125 0.54 -10.69 -17.27
N SER A 126 -0.10 -9.82 -16.48
CA SER A 126 0.61 -8.80 -15.72
C SER A 126 0.10 -8.64 -14.30
N VAL A 127 0.97 -8.18 -13.43
CA VAL A 127 0.65 -7.68 -12.09
C VAL A 127 0.80 -6.17 -12.18
N VAL A 128 -0.33 -5.47 -12.14
CA VAL A 128 -0.40 -3.99 -12.27
C VAL A 128 -1.33 -3.36 -11.25
N ASP A 129 -2.20 -4.17 -10.63
CA ASP A 129 -3.07 -3.78 -9.54
C ASP A 129 -2.36 -4.11 -8.22
N TYR A 130 -2.22 -3.12 -7.34
CA TYR A 130 -1.47 -3.29 -6.10
C TYR A 130 -2.27 -2.89 -4.88
N PHE A 131 -1.94 -3.50 -3.75
CA PHE A 131 -2.09 -2.87 -2.44
C PHE A 131 -0.71 -2.43 -1.96
N ILE A 132 -0.57 -1.15 -1.62
CA ILE A 132 0.69 -0.54 -1.18
C ILE A 132 0.42 0.26 0.10
N CYS A 133 1.19 0.08 1.16
CA CYS A 133 0.89 0.74 2.43
C CYS A 133 2.12 1.22 3.19
N THR A 134 1.90 2.10 4.17
CA THR A 134 2.93 2.43 5.16
C THR A 134 3.26 1.21 6.02
N TYR A 135 4.47 1.12 6.55
CA TYR A 135 4.88 0.01 7.43
C TYR A 135 3.98 -0.14 8.65
N ASP A 136 3.54 0.98 9.23
CA ASP A 136 2.63 0.97 10.36
C ASP A 136 1.27 0.34 10.03
N PHE A 137 0.84 0.37 8.77
CA PHE A 137 -0.41 -0.24 8.33
C PHE A 137 -0.37 -1.78 8.38
N LEU A 138 0.83 -2.39 8.36
CA LEU A 138 1.00 -3.84 8.32
C LEU A 138 0.36 -4.55 9.52
N CYS A 139 0.26 -3.88 10.68
CA CYS A 139 -0.39 -4.44 11.87
C CYS A 139 -1.88 -4.77 11.68
N PHE A 140 -2.52 -4.24 10.63
CA PHE A 140 -3.91 -4.55 10.31
C PHE A 140 -4.04 -5.64 9.24
N VAL A 141 -2.98 -5.98 8.50
CA VAL A 141 -3.07 -6.87 7.35
C VAL A 141 -3.15 -8.33 7.81
N VAL A 142 -4.19 -9.04 7.37
CA VAL A 142 -4.38 -10.46 7.71
C VAL A 142 -4.06 -11.36 6.52
N ASN A 143 -4.75 -11.14 5.41
CA ASN A 143 -4.62 -11.94 4.20
C ASN A 143 -4.84 -11.06 2.96
N MET A 144 -4.24 -11.46 1.85
CA MET A 144 -4.49 -10.89 0.54
C MET A 144 -4.70 -12.02 -0.46
N TYR A 145 -5.65 -11.88 -1.37
CA TYR A 145 -5.79 -12.81 -2.48
C TYR A 145 -6.28 -12.11 -3.74
N VAL A 146 -5.80 -12.62 -4.87
CA VAL A 146 -6.32 -12.28 -6.19
C VAL A 146 -7.41 -13.30 -6.54
N GLN A 147 -8.63 -12.82 -6.73
CA GLN A 147 -9.74 -13.68 -7.18
C GLN A 147 -9.58 -14.05 -8.65
N ASP A 148 -10.24 -15.14 -9.05
CA ASP A 148 -10.28 -15.52 -10.45
C ASP A 148 -10.94 -14.44 -11.30
N PHE A 149 -10.40 -14.24 -12.50
CA PHE A 149 -10.96 -13.31 -13.46
C PHE A 149 -12.42 -13.67 -13.77
N SER A 150 -13.29 -12.67 -13.70
CA SER A 150 -14.69 -12.80 -14.06
C SER A 150 -15.12 -11.65 -14.96
N LYS A 151 -15.64 -12.01 -16.13
CA LYS A 151 -16.22 -11.06 -17.09
C LYS A 151 -17.41 -10.27 -16.53
N LEU A 152 -17.97 -10.70 -15.39
CA LEU A 152 -19.03 -9.98 -14.69
C LEU A 152 -18.51 -8.74 -13.95
N PHE A 153 -17.22 -8.75 -13.56
CA PHE A 153 -16.64 -7.70 -12.72
C PHE A 153 -15.66 -6.81 -13.48
N SER A 154 -15.01 -7.31 -14.53
CA SER A 154 -14.09 -6.54 -15.36
C SER A 154 -13.94 -7.16 -16.75
N ASP A 155 -13.51 -6.35 -17.70
CA ASP A 155 -13.07 -6.78 -19.02
C ASP A 155 -11.69 -7.45 -18.99
N VAL A 156 -10.79 -7.00 -18.10
CA VAL A 156 -9.38 -7.44 -18.12
C VAL A 156 -8.73 -7.63 -16.74
N HIS A 157 -9.29 -7.09 -15.65
CA HIS A 157 -8.71 -7.16 -14.31
C HIS A 157 -9.36 -8.22 -13.42
N SER A 158 -8.56 -8.84 -12.57
CA SER A 158 -9.00 -9.72 -11.49
C SER A 158 -9.22 -8.90 -10.21
N PRO A 159 -10.29 -9.15 -9.44
CA PRO A 159 -10.49 -8.47 -8.17
C PRO A 159 -9.38 -8.79 -7.15
N LEU A 160 -8.86 -7.75 -6.50
CA LEU A 160 -7.93 -7.85 -5.39
C LEU A 160 -8.70 -7.72 -4.07
N ILE A 161 -8.49 -8.68 -3.16
CA ILE A 161 -9.11 -8.65 -1.84
C ILE A 161 -8.04 -8.57 -0.75
N LEU A 162 -8.19 -7.59 0.14
CA LEU A 162 -7.39 -7.42 1.33
C LEU A 162 -8.28 -7.60 2.57
N SER A 163 -7.91 -8.53 3.44
CA SER A 163 -8.57 -8.75 4.72
C SER A 163 -7.81 -7.99 5.80
N LEU A 164 -8.52 -7.12 6.52
CA LEU A 164 -7.97 -6.27 7.57
C LEU A 164 -8.57 -6.64 8.93
N ASN A 165 -7.77 -6.58 9.98
CA ASN A 165 -8.21 -6.73 11.36
C ASN A 165 -7.98 -5.43 12.11
N PHE A 166 -9.07 -4.74 12.44
CA PHE A 166 -9.04 -3.60 13.34
C PHE A 166 -9.36 -4.12 14.73
N LYS A 167 -8.44 -3.90 15.69
CA LYS A 167 -8.79 -4.07 17.09
C LYS A 167 -9.92 -3.08 17.40
N ASP A 168 -11.10 -3.58 17.75
CA ASP A 168 -12.17 -2.76 18.29
C ASP A 168 -11.63 -2.10 19.57
N GLY A 169 -11.51 -0.77 19.55
CA GLY A 169 -10.98 -0.03 20.70
C GLY A 169 -11.96 -0.06 21.87
N ILE A 170 -11.69 -0.90 22.87
CA ILE A 170 -11.83 -0.55 24.29
C ILE A 170 -10.62 -1.13 25.03
N GLU A 171 -9.47 -0.47 24.90
CA GLU A 171 -8.53 -0.39 26.01
C GLU A 171 -8.35 1.10 26.26
N GLU A 172 -9.18 1.62 27.18
CA GLU A 172 -8.88 2.88 27.84
C GLU A 172 -7.58 2.64 28.63
N ASP A 173 -6.51 3.32 28.25
CA ASP A 173 -5.35 3.51 29.12
C ASP A 173 -5.81 4.30 30.35
N VAL A 174 -6.35 3.59 31.36
CA VAL A 174 -6.62 4.13 32.69
C VAL A 174 -5.29 4.19 33.44
N HIS A 175 -4.48 5.20 33.12
CA HIS A 175 -3.47 5.70 34.04
C HIS A 175 -3.53 7.24 34.12
N ILE A 176 -4.49 7.66 34.95
CA ILE A 176 -4.53 8.85 35.82
C ILE A 176 -3.68 10.06 35.36
N ALA A 177 -4.37 11.04 34.80
CA ALA A 177 -4.15 12.44 35.15
C ALA A 177 -5.51 13.11 35.32
N GLU A 178 -5.96 13.24 36.56
CA GLU A 178 -7.11 14.07 36.90
C GLU A 178 -6.82 15.53 36.50
N ASN A 179 -7.85 16.17 35.94
CA ASN A 179 -7.97 17.59 35.60
C ASN A 179 -7.50 18.02 34.19
N SER A 180 -8.35 17.78 33.19
CA SER A 180 -9.00 18.89 32.47
C SER A 180 -10.06 18.35 31.51
N VAL A 181 -11.32 18.63 31.87
CA VAL A 181 -12.48 18.48 31.00
C VAL A 181 -12.33 19.50 29.87
N GLU A 182 -12.28 19.04 28.61
CA GLU A 182 -13.04 19.56 27.45
C GLU A 182 -12.44 19.13 26.10
N ASN A 183 -13.35 18.82 25.18
CA ASN A 183 -13.16 18.55 23.75
C ASN A 183 -12.79 17.13 23.34
N ALA A 184 -13.73 16.20 23.55
CA ALA A 184 -13.90 15.08 22.63
C ALA A 184 -14.19 15.65 21.22
N ARG A 185 -13.14 15.78 20.39
CA ARG A 185 -13.30 16.10 18.98
C ARG A 185 -14.01 14.92 18.32
N GLU A 186 -15.20 15.20 17.80
CA GLU A 186 -15.97 14.31 16.96
C GLU A 186 -15.05 13.74 15.85
N VAL A 187 -14.87 12.42 15.88
CA VAL A 187 -14.03 11.69 14.92
C VAL A 187 -14.73 11.77 13.56
N LYS A 188 -14.33 12.72 12.72
CA LYS A 188 -14.84 12.87 11.36
C LYS A 188 -14.46 11.64 10.53
N ARG A 189 -15.38 10.69 10.40
CA ARG A 189 -15.34 9.68 9.34
C ARG A 189 -15.64 10.37 8.01
N VAL A 190 -14.60 10.82 7.31
CA VAL A 190 -14.76 11.37 5.96
C VAL A 190 -14.66 10.22 4.96
N GLN A 191 -15.81 9.75 4.45
CA GLN A 191 -15.86 9.02 3.19
C GLN A 191 -16.16 10.03 2.09
N LYS A 192 -15.21 10.30 1.19
CA LYS A 192 -15.47 11.11 0.01
C LYS A 192 -15.54 10.21 -1.22
N TRP A 193 -16.76 9.85 -1.60
CA TRP A 193 -17.07 9.43 -2.97
C TRP A 193 -17.47 10.67 -3.76
N ASP A 194 -16.64 11.09 -4.72
CA ASP A 194 -16.99 12.22 -5.59
C ASP A 194 -17.90 11.71 -6.71
N VAL A 195 -19.21 11.87 -6.51
CA VAL A 195 -20.27 11.31 -7.38
C VAL A 195 -20.26 11.95 -8.78
N GLU A 196 -19.59 13.11 -8.95
CA GLU A 196 -19.64 13.91 -10.17
C GLU A 196 -18.73 13.43 -11.31
N LYS A 197 -17.78 12.52 -11.07
CA LYS A 197 -16.92 11.97 -12.15
C LYS A 197 -17.62 10.95 -13.07
N LYS A 198 -18.93 10.74 -12.95
CA LYS A 198 -19.71 9.79 -13.77
C LYS A 198 -20.24 10.33 -15.10
N MET A 199 -20.09 11.61 -15.39
CA MET A 199 -20.50 12.18 -16.67
C MET A 199 -19.26 12.46 -17.51
N ASN A 200 -18.80 11.46 -18.26
CA ASN A 200 -18.04 11.53 -19.53
C ASN A 200 -17.19 10.25 -19.76
N SER A 201 -17.79 9.07 -19.59
CA SER A 201 -17.25 7.80 -20.11
C SER A 201 -18.19 7.24 -21.17
#